data_AF-A0AB35IQR4-F1
#
_entry.id   AF-A0AB35IQR4-F1
#
_cell.length_a   1.000
_cell.length_b   1.000
_cell.length_c   1.000
_cell.angle_alpha   90.00
_cell.angle_beta   90.00
_cell.angle_gamma   90.00
#
_symmetry.space_group_name_H-M   'P 1'
#
loop_
_entity.id
_entity.type
_entity.pdbx_description
1 polymer ?
#
loop_
_entity_poly.entity_id
_entity_poly.type
_entity_poly.pdbx_seq_one_letter_code
_entity_poly.pdbx_strand_id
1 'polypeptide(L)'
;KEAEEAYAKDTSWQVENTRNNKYNGIYTLTKFDENGNNTWTGFVFEVKNDEIKIVNKVNNYTLNDVRNARFEGNPNVSDENIRQYLDSPSCDLDNEELIGMSGIDVNDYDYSGMGVMEGSSGSITGVTEDSNTVLFGDGAVDYNKIEFNYKDHYQLLKYMNIQTAYSQEDNCLLLSKLLNNPNSIYKESDGYKLIRYNSAQDLATKTSSIYNIITIEFSEEFRGYTERKVISEGAFE
;
A
#
# COMPACT_ATOMS: atom_id res chain seq x y z
N LYS A 1 -14.15 -22.56 -4.22
CA LYS A 1 -14.68 -22.88 -5.58
C LYS A 1 -14.53 -21.69 -6.54
N GLU A 2 -15.12 -20.52 -6.28
CA GLU A 2 -14.94 -19.34 -7.14
C GLU A 2 -13.49 -18.84 -7.20
N ALA A 3 -12.78 -18.85 -6.06
CA ALA A 3 -11.37 -18.47 -6.01
C ALA A 3 -10.46 -19.40 -6.85
N GLU A 4 -10.76 -20.70 -6.86
CA GLU A 4 -10.01 -21.70 -7.65
C GLU A 4 -10.31 -21.57 -9.14
N GLU A 5 -11.55 -21.26 -9.53
CA GLU A 5 -11.92 -21.00 -10.92
C GLU A 5 -11.33 -19.69 -11.44
N ALA A 6 -11.22 -18.65 -10.60
CA ALA A 6 -10.57 -17.39 -10.94
C ALA A 6 -9.06 -17.57 -11.15
N TYR A 7 -8.40 -18.26 -10.20
CA TYR A 7 -6.99 -18.65 -10.33
C TYR A 7 -6.73 -19.45 -11.61
N ALA A 8 -7.56 -20.46 -11.90
CA ALA A 8 -7.37 -21.34 -13.06
C ALA A 8 -7.51 -20.62 -14.41
N LYS A 9 -8.20 -19.46 -14.45
CA LYS A 9 -8.39 -18.66 -15.67
C LYS A 9 -7.35 -17.55 -15.82
N ASP A 10 -6.65 -17.19 -14.75
CA ASP A 10 -5.68 -16.10 -14.77
C ASP A 10 -4.32 -16.59 -15.28
N THR A 11 -3.96 -16.12 -16.47
CA THR A 11 -2.66 -16.37 -17.10
C THR A 11 -1.76 -15.13 -17.07
N SER A 12 -2.15 -14.07 -16.38
CA SER A 12 -1.44 -12.78 -16.39
C SER A 12 -0.01 -12.88 -15.86
N TRP A 13 0.25 -13.81 -14.94
CA TRP A 13 1.54 -14.10 -14.33
C TRP A 13 2.46 -14.99 -15.18
N GLN A 14 1.93 -15.68 -16.19
CA GLN A 14 2.66 -16.67 -17.01
C GLN A 14 3.63 -16.03 -18.02
N VAL A 15 3.75 -14.71 -18.01
CA VAL A 15 4.71 -13.99 -18.84
C VAL A 15 6.13 -14.26 -18.32
N GLU A 16 7.06 -14.55 -19.23
CA GLU A 16 8.48 -14.69 -18.91
C GLU A 16 9.05 -13.41 -18.28
N ASN A 17 10.04 -13.56 -17.41
CA ASN A 17 10.69 -12.44 -16.75
C ASN A 17 12.21 -12.56 -16.82
N THR A 18 12.85 -11.39 -16.81
CA THR A 18 14.29 -11.28 -16.60
C THR A 18 14.50 -10.52 -15.30
N ARG A 19 15.13 -11.15 -14.31
CA ARG A 19 15.43 -10.50 -13.04
C ARG A 19 16.27 -9.25 -13.24
N ASN A 20 16.00 -8.24 -12.42
CA ASN A 20 16.83 -7.06 -12.31
C ASN A 20 17.27 -6.84 -10.86
N ASN A 21 18.37 -7.48 -10.49
CA ASN A 21 18.93 -7.43 -9.13
C ASN A 21 19.41 -6.03 -8.70
N LYS A 22 19.32 -5.02 -9.58
CA LYS A 22 19.58 -3.62 -9.21
C LYS A 22 18.44 -3.02 -8.37
N TYR A 23 17.25 -3.62 -8.39
CA TYR A 23 16.16 -3.22 -7.52
C TYR A 23 16.45 -3.69 -6.09
N ASN A 24 16.81 -2.73 -5.24
CA ASN A 24 17.13 -2.96 -3.82
C ASN A 24 16.92 -1.65 -3.04
N GLY A 25 15.98 -1.65 -2.11
CA GLY A 25 15.59 -0.49 -1.31
C GLY A 25 14.09 -0.28 -1.21
N ILE A 26 13.72 0.93 -0.79
CA ILE A 26 12.32 1.36 -0.73
C ILE A 26 11.95 2.03 -2.05
N TYR A 27 10.76 1.72 -2.55
CA TYR A 27 10.24 2.28 -3.78
C TYR A 27 8.81 2.78 -3.60
N THR A 28 8.45 3.87 -4.28
CA THR A 28 7.05 4.17 -4.57
C THR A 28 6.79 3.81 -6.03
N LEU A 29 5.61 3.23 -6.29
CA LEU A 29 5.07 3.05 -7.62
C LEU A 29 3.67 3.65 -7.62
N THR A 30 3.59 4.95 -7.94
CA THR A 30 2.35 5.71 -7.81
C THR A 30 2.01 6.43 -9.09
N LYS A 31 0.72 6.71 -9.27
CA LYS A 31 0.20 7.42 -10.43
C LYS A 31 0.42 8.92 -10.32
N PHE A 32 0.75 9.54 -11.45
CA PHE A 32 0.89 10.99 -11.59
C PHE A 32 -0.26 11.53 -12.44
N ASP A 33 -0.72 12.74 -12.11
CA ASP A 33 -1.71 13.46 -12.91
C ASP A 33 -1.07 14.12 -14.15
N GLU A 34 -1.91 14.73 -15.00
CA GLU A 34 -1.52 15.41 -16.24
C GLU A 34 -0.57 16.60 -15.99
N ASN A 35 -0.60 17.17 -14.78
CA ASN A 35 0.23 18.30 -14.37
C ASN A 35 1.58 17.82 -13.78
N GLY A 36 1.80 16.52 -13.69
CA GLY A 36 3.01 15.93 -13.11
C GLY A 36 3.00 15.90 -11.58
N ASN A 37 1.85 16.08 -10.93
CA ASN A 37 1.72 15.90 -9.49
C ASN A 37 1.51 14.42 -9.17
N ASN A 38 2.13 13.95 -8.08
CA ASN A 38 1.90 12.61 -7.60
C ASN A 38 0.51 12.51 -6.96
N THR A 39 -0.33 11.62 -7.46
CA THR A 39 -1.66 11.36 -6.91
C THR A 39 -1.62 10.48 -5.68
N TRP A 40 -0.50 9.80 -5.40
CA TRP A 40 -0.36 8.85 -4.29
C TRP A 40 -1.31 7.65 -4.33
N THR A 41 -1.80 7.31 -5.52
CA THR A 41 -2.51 6.05 -5.80
C THR A 41 -1.55 5.02 -6.36
N GLY A 42 -1.37 3.87 -5.70
CA GLY A 42 -0.43 2.82 -6.07
C GLY A 42 0.17 2.10 -4.87
N PHE A 43 1.51 2.00 -4.80
CA PHE A 43 2.21 1.26 -3.74
C PHE A 43 3.44 1.96 -3.19
N VAL A 44 3.77 1.57 -1.96
CA VAL A 44 5.11 1.68 -1.36
C VAL A 44 5.65 0.27 -1.13
N PHE A 45 6.81 -0.03 -1.71
CA PHE A 45 7.46 -1.33 -1.64
C PHE A 45 8.75 -1.29 -0.81
N GLU A 46 9.02 -2.38 -0.11
CA GLU A 46 10.38 -2.81 0.22
C GLU A 46 10.80 -3.90 -0.77
N VAL A 47 11.94 -3.73 -1.43
CA VAL A 47 12.44 -4.66 -2.45
C VAL A 47 13.88 -5.04 -2.16
N LYS A 48 14.21 -6.33 -2.26
CA LYS A 48 15.55 -6.86 -2.07
C LYS A 48 15.93 -7.78 -3.21
N ASN A 49 16.95 -7.40 -3.98
CA ASN A 49 17.42 -8.16 -5.15
C ASN A 49 16.27 -8.53 -6.10
N ASP A 50 15.47 -7.51 -6.48
CA ASP A 50 14.28 -7.60 -7.32
C ASP A 50 13.03 -8.20 -6.65
N GLU A 51 13.18 -8.92 -5.55
CA GLU A 51 12.07 -9.53 -4.84
C GLU A 51 11.32 -8.50 -3.99
N ILE A 52 10.02 -8.40 -4.17
CA ILE A 52 9.13 -7.59 -3.35
C ILE A 52 8.94 -8.28 -2.01
N LYS A 53 9.43 -7.65 -0.95
CA LYS A 53 9.41 -8.17 0.42
C LYS A 53 8.24 -7.65 1.23
N ILE A 54 7.95 -6.36 1.09
CA ILE A 54 6.81 -5.74 1.75
C ILE A 54 6.08 -4.88 0.74
N VAL A 55 4.75 -4.96 0.75
CA VAL A 55 3.88 -4.14 -0.08
C VAL A 55 2.94 -3.36 0.81
N ASN A 56 2.92 -2.05 0.65
CA ASN A 56 1.93 -1.17 1.25
C ASN A 56 1.10 -0.58 0.11
N LYS A 57 -0.21 -0.84 0.08
CA LYS A 57 -1.11 -0.24 -0.90
C LYS A 57 -1.54 1.13 -0.40
N VAL A 58 -1.47 2.13 -1.28
CA VAL A 58 -1.83 3.50 -0.96
C VAL A 58 -2.82 4.02 -1.99
N ASN A 59 -3.89 4.65 -1.52
CA ASN A 59 -4.88 5.27 -2.38
C ASN A 59 -5.16 6.71 -1.96
N ASN A 60 -5.53 7.52 -2.95
CA ASN A 60 -5.98 8.89 -2.71
C ASN A 60 -7.43 9.00 -3.16
N TYR A 61 -8.30 9.29 -2.21
CA TYR A 61 -9.71 9.49 -2.46
C TYR A 61 -10.06 10.95 -2.21
N THR A 62 -10.90 11.52 -3.07
CA THR A 62 -11.53 12.79 -2.80
C THR A 62 -12.63 12.63 -1.76
N LEU A 63 -13.07 13.72 -1.14
CA LEU A 63 -14.27 13.70 -0.30
C LEU A 63 -15.52 13.23 -1.06
N ASN A 64 -15.57 13.48 -2.39
CA ASN A 64 -16.64 12.96 -3.23
C ASN A 64 -16.59 11.43 -3.36
N ASP A 65 -15.41 10.84 -3.47
CA ASP A 65 -15.27 9.39 -3.53
C ASP A 65 -15.76 8.75 -2.23
N VAL A 66 -15.41 9.34 -1.09
CA VAL A 66 -15.92 8.92 0.23
C VAL A 66 -17.44 9.11 0.32
N ARG A 67 -17.97 10.24 -0.15
CA ARG A 67 -19.43 10.49 -0.21
C ARG A 67 -20.16 9.42 -1.01
N ASN A 68 -19.63 9.08 -2.18
CA ASN A 68 -20.25 8.10 -3.06
C ASN A 68 -20.29 6.71 -2.42
N ALA A 69 -19.19 6.28 -1.81
CA ALA A 69 -19.05 4.91 -1.32
C ALA A 69 -19.43 4.68 0.15
N ARG A 70 -19.65 5.74 0.95
CA ARG A 70 -20.11 5.61 2.35
C ARG A 70 -21.44 6.28 2.63
N PHE A 71 -21.83 7.21 1.77
CA PHE A 71 -23.06 7.96 1.92
C PHE A 71 -23.96 7.88 0.69
N GLU A 72 -23.75 6.86 -0.17
CA GLU A 72 -24.54 6.60 -1.38
C GLU A 72 -24.65 7.82 -2.31
N GLY A 73 -23.62 8.67 -2.31
CA GLY A 73 -23.58 9.91 -3.10
C GLY A 73 -24.51 11.00 -2.59
N ASN A 74 -25.02 10.92 -1.35
CA ASN A 74 -25.97 11.87 -0.78
C ASN A 74 -25.37 13.30 -0.74
N PRO A 75 -25.88 14.23 -1.56
CA PRO A 75 -25.31 15.57 -1.68
C PRO A 75 -25.52 16.44 -0.44
N ASN A 76 -26.38 16.02 0.50
CA ASN A 76 -26.63 16.74 1.75
C ASN A 76 -25.58 16.41 2.83
N VAL A 77 -24.73 15.39 2.62
CA VAL A 77 -23.62 15.10 3.52
C VAL A 77 -22.51 16.10 3.25
N SER A 78 -22.33 17.02 4.21
CA SER A 78 -21.30 18.05 4.13
C SER A 78 -19.90 17.43 4.22
N ASP A 79 -18.91 18.12 3.65
CA ASP A 79 -17.50 17.73 3.75
C ASP A 79 -17.06 17.59 5.22
N GLU A 80 -17.58 18.43 6.12
CA GLU A 80 -17.33 18.35 7.56
C GLU A 80 -17.86 17.05 8.17
N ASN A 81 -19.05 16.59 7.76
CA ASN A 81 -19.57 15.30 8.23
C ASN A 81 -18.74 14.13 7.73
N ILE A 82 -18.18 14.23 6.51
CA ILE A 82 -17.27 13.22 5.97
C ILE A 82 -15.97 13.21 6.77
N ARG A 83 -15.38 14.36 7.09
CA ARG A 83 -14.17 14.47 7.92
C ARG A 83 -14.40 13.87 9.31
N GLN A 84 -15.52 14.19 9.96
CA GLN A 84 -15.90 13.61 11.26
C GLN A 84 -16.09 12.09 11.20
N TYR A 85 -16.65 11.57 10.11
CA TYR A 85 -16.74 10.12 9.89
C TYR A 85 -15.35 9.48 9.77
N LEU A 86 -14.45 10.11 9.00
CA LEU A 86 -13.09 9.61 8.79
C LEU A 86 -12.23 9.62 10.06
N ASP A 87 -12.47 10.57 10.95
CA ASP A 87 -11.81 10.65 12.26
C ASP A 87 -12.47 9.74 13.33
N SER A 88 -13.58 9.06 12.99
CA SER A 88 -14.32 8.21 13.94
C SER A 88 -13.63 6.84 14.16
N PRO A 89 -13.66 6.31 15.40
CA PRO A 89 -13.36 4.89 15.69
C PRO A 89 -14.11 3.89 14.81
N SER A 90 -15.31 4.26 14.42
CA SER A 90 -16.24 3.42 13.67
C SER A 90 -16.09 3.58 12.17
N CYS A 91 -15.05 4.27 11.70
CA CYS A 91 -14.77 4.44 10.28
C CYS A 91 -14.38 3.08 9.69
N ASP A 92 -15.38 2.37 9.19
CA ASP A 92 -15.19 1.12 8.48
C ASP A 92 -14.86 1.44 7.02
N LEU A 93 -13.56 1.50 6.74
CA LEU A 93 -13.07 1.67 5.38
C LEU A 93 -12.94 0.33 4.67
N ASP A 94 -13.13 -0.79 5.36
CA ASP A 94 -12.96 -2.15 4.83
C ASP A 94 -14.09 -2.56 3.86
N ASN A 95 -15.11 -1.71 3.67
CA ASN A 95 -16.18 -1.98 2.71
C ASN A 95 -15.72 -1.85 1.24
N GLU A 96 -15.88 -2.99 0.59
CA GLU A 96 -15.68 -3.49 -0.78
C GLU A 96 -15.92 -2.52 -1.96
N GLU A 97 -16.61 -1.40 -1.75
CA GLU A 97 -16.92 -0.41 -2.79
C GLU A 97 -15.94 0.78 -2.88
N LEU A 98 -15.20 1.10 -1.80
CA LEU A 98 -14.04 2.04 -1.86
C LEU A 98 -12.75 1.27 -2.07
N ILE A 99 -12.68 0.11 -1.44
CA ILE A 99 -11.64 -0.88 -1.58
C ILE A 99 -12.18 -1.91 -2.53
N GLY A 100 -12.01 -1.71 -3.83
CA GLY A 100 -12.49 -2.66 -4.84
C GLY A 100 -11.85 -4.03 -4.64
N MET A 101 -12.48 -4.87 -3.80
CA MET A 101 -12.60 -6.31 -3.86
C MET A 101 -13.20 -6.83 -2.55
N SER A 102 -14.43 -7.29 -2.71
CA SER A 102 -15.27 -7.95 -1.74
C SER A 102 -14.74 -9.30 -1.26
N GLY A 103 -14.84 -9.56 0.04
CA GLY A 103 -14.95 -10.90 0.60
C GLY A 103 -13.67 -11.66 1.01
N ILE A 104 -12.53 -11.01 1.27
CA ILE A 104 -11.38 -11.71 1.87
C ILE A 104 -11.38 -11.48 3.39
N ASP A 105 -11.54 -12.55 4.15
CA ASP A 105 -11.24 -12.56 5.58
C ASP A 105 -9.72 -12.40 5.76
N VAL A 106 -9.25 -11.16 5.78
CA VAL A 106 -7.83 -10.80 5.87
C VAL A 106 -7.20 -11.18 7.22
N ASN A 107 -7.99 -11.69 8.17
CA ASN A 107 -7.50 -12.21 9.45
C ASN A 107 -6.63 -13.47 9.32
N ASP A 108 -6.67 -14.16 8.17
CA ASP A 108 -5.85 -15.36 7.90
C ASP A 108 -4.42 -15.04 7.43
N TYR A 109 -4.11 -13.78 7.13
CA TYR A 109 -2.77 -13.31 6.80
C TYR A 109 -2.23 -12.44 7.95
N ASP A 110 -0.90 -12.35 8.12
CA ASP A 110 -0.28 -11.29 8.96
C ASP A 110 -0.39 -9.94 8.24
N TYR A 111 -1.63 -9.62 7.88
CA TYR A 111 -2.10 -8.40 7.28
C TYR A 111 -2.32 -7.46 8.44
N SER A 112 -1.44 -6.47 8.58
CA SER A 112 -1.68 -5.35 9.45
C SER A 112 -2.74 -4.47 8.78
N GLY A 113 -3.99 -4.90 8.88
CA GLY A 113 -5.16 -4.05 8.72
C GLY A 113 -5.16 -3.08 9.89
N MET A 114 -4.25 -2.11 9.89
CA MET A 114 -4.41 -0.94 10.73
C MET A 114 -5.51 -0.08 10.11
N GLY A 115 -6.74 -0.59 10.22
CA GLY A 115 -7.86 0.27 10.52
C GLY A 115 -7.43 1.17 11.67
N VAL A 116 -7.63 2.46 11.46
CA VAL A 116 -7.37 3.53 12.41
C VAL A 116 -7.72 3.03 13.82
N MET A 117 -6.75 2.94 14.76
CA MET A 117 -6.93 3.54 16.09
C MET A 117 -5.80 3.50 17.13
N GLU A 118 -5.88 4.56 17.95
CA GLU A 118 -5.37 4.87 19.28
C GLU A 118 -3.86 4.84 19.55
N GLY A 119 -3.25 5.98 19.23
CA GLY A 119 -2.03 6.46 19.86
C GLY A 119 -1.78 7.90 19.45
N SER A 120 -2.49 8.85 20.08
CA SER A 120 -2.33 10.31 19.93
C SER A 120 -2.49 10.86 18.51
N SER A 121 -3.67 11.41 18.18
CA SER A 121 -3.83 12.52 17.20
C SER A 121 -2.87 12.49 15.99
N GLY A 122 -2.96 11.43 15.18
CA GLY A 122 -2.05 11.16 14.08
C GLY A 122 -2.67 10.13 13.13
N SER A 123 -3.97 10.25 12.91
CA SER A 123 -4.73 9.51 11.92
C SER A 123 -4.02 9.58 10.56
N ILE A 124 -4.20 8.54 9.75
CA ILE A 124 -4.03 8.59 8.29
C ILE A 124 -5.14 9.50 7.72
N THR A 125 -5.31 10.69 8.28
CA THR A 125 -6.03 11.81 7.73
C THR A 125 -4.98 12.88 7.52
N GLY A 126 -4.24 12.74 6.42
CA GLY A 126 -3.62 13.89 5.77
C GLY A 126 -4.71 14.78 5.17
N VAL A 127 -5.73 15.14 5.95
CA VAL A 127 -6.57 16.30 5.68
C VAL A 127 -5.65 17.47 5.96
N THR A 128 -4.86 17.88 4.96
CA THR A 128 -4.43 19.28 5.00
C THR A 128 -5.73 20.09 4.92
N GLU A 129 -5.89 21.08 5.82
CA GLU A 129 -7.11 21.89 5.92
C GLU A 129 -7.53 22.51 4.56
N ASP A 130 -6.59 22.58 3.61
CA ASP A 130 -6.73 23.11 2.26
C ASP A 130 -6.99 22.07 1.15
N SER A 131 -7.01 20.76 1.45
CA SER A 131 -7.23 19.71 0.42
C SER A 131 -8.60 19.02 0.54
N ASN A 132 -9.27 18.93 -0.61
CA ASN A 132 -10.48 18.12 -0.82
C ASN A 132 -10.16 16.63 -1.02
N THR A 133 -8.99 16.19 -0.56
CA THR A 133 -8.43 14.86 -0.78
C THR A 133 -8.02 14.23 0.54
N VAL A 134 -8.15 12.90 0.61
CA VAL A 134 -7.83 12.08 1.76
C VAL A 134 -7.03 10.88 1.26
N LEU A 135 -5.87 10.67 1.86
CA LEU A 135 -4.98 9.55 1.56
C LEU A 135 -5.27 8.39 2.51
N PHE A 136 -5.29 7.18 1.99
CA PHE A 136 -5.56 5.95 2.74
C PHE A 136 -4.46 4.92 2.50
N GLY A 137 -4.05 4.26 3.58
CA GLY A 137 -3.28 3.03 3.52
C GLY A 137 -4.24 1.86 3.46
N ASP A 138 -4.33 1.20 2.31
CA ASP A 138 -5.27 0.11 2.02
C ASP A 138 -4.73 -1.27 2.47
N GLY A 139 -3.78 -1.25 3.41
CA GLY A 139 -3.14 -2.42 3.99
C GLY A 139 -1.68 -2.62 3.59
N ALA A 140 -0.99 -3.37 4.45
CA ALA A 140 0.38 -3.80 4.26
C ALA A 140 0.46 -5.33 4.31
N VAL A 141 1.34 -5.90 3.47
CA VAL A 141 1.65 -7.33 3.46
C VAL A 141 3.16 -7.50 3.56
N ASP A 142 3.62 -8.12 4.63
CA ASP A 142 5.02 -8.53 4.81
C ASP A 142 5.23 -9.97 4.32
N TYR A 143 5.72 -10.10 3.09
CA TYR A 143 6.03 -11.39 2.47
C TYR A 143 7.24 -12.09 3.10
N ASN A 144 8.01 -11.44 3.99
CA ASN A 144 9.05 -12.14 4.75
C ASN A 144 8.47 -13.02 5.86
N LYS A 145 7.25 -12.72 6.32
CA LYS A 145 6.62 -13.39 7.46
C LYS A 145 5.69 -14.53 7.05
N ILE A 146 5.37 -14.65 5.77
CA ILE A 146 4.49 -15.69 5.25
C ILE A 146 5.24 -16.64 4.32
N GLU A 147 4.92 -17.93 4.38
CA GLU A 147 5.37 -18.90 3.40
C GLU A 147 4.56 -18.70 2.11
N PHE A 148 5.15 -18.00 1.14
CA PHE A 148 4.41 -17.61 -0.05
C PHE A 148 4.05 -18.80 -0.94
N ASN A 149 2.74 -18.95 -1.18
CA ASN A 149 2.15 -19.89 -2.11
C ASN A 149 1.19 -19.15 -3.04
N TYR A 150 1.48 -19.11 -4.33
CA TYR A 150 0.69 -18.32 -5.28
C TYR A 150 -0.78 -18.75 -5.37
N LYS A 151 -1.07 -20.06 -5.30
CA LYS A 151 -2.46 -20.55 -5.37
C LYS A 151 -3.26 -20.11 -4.14
N ASP A 152 -2.66 -20.26 -2.96
CA ASP A 152 -3.33 -19.95 -1.70
C ASP A 152 -3.45 -18.44 -1.47
N HIS A 153 -2.50 -17.65 -1.99
CA HIS A 153 -2.49 -16.19 -1.88
C HIS A 153 -3.09 -15.47 -3.10
N TYR A 154 -3.65 -16.20 -4.08
CA TYR A 154 -4.11 -15.59 -5.34
C TYR A 154 -5.12 -14.45 -5.13
N GLN A 155 -6.06 -14.62 -4.21
CA GLN A 155 -7.07 -13.59 -3.92
C GLN A 155 -6.44 -12.34 -3.32
N LEU A 156 -5.48 -12.48 -2.40
CA LEU A 156 -4.72 -11.36 -1.85
C LEU A 156 -3.93 -10.63 -2.95
N LEU A 157 -3.27 -11.37 -3.85
CA LEU A 157 -2.53 -10.77 -4.97
C LEU A 157 -3.44 -10.02 -5.92
N LYS A 158 -4.64 -10.54 -6.16
CA LYS A 158 -5.67 -9.91 -7.00
C LYS A 158 -6.25 -8.66 -6.33
N TYR A 159 -6.47 -8.69 -5.01
CA TYR A 159 -6.87 -7.53 -4.20
C TYR A 159 -5.82 -6.40 -4.23
N MET A 160 -4.55 -6.78 -4.08
CA MET A 160 -3.43 -5.87 -4.25
C MET A 160 -3.21 -5.53 -5.73
N ASN A 161 -3.85 -6.24 -6.66
CA ASN A 161 -3.68 -6.16 -8.11
C ASN A 161 -2.20 -6.22 -8.54
N ILE A 162 -1.43 -7.16 -7.97
CA ILE A 162 -0.01 -7.40 -8.25
C ILE A 162 0.28 -8.84 -8.70
N GLN A 163 -0.74 -9.61 -9.05
CA GLN A 163 -0.62 -10.99 -9.55
C GLN A 163 0.40 -11.11 -10.71
N THR A 164 0.51 -10.08 -11.53
CA THR A 164 1.47 -9.99 -12.65
C THR A 164 2.93 -9.99 -12.21
N ALA A 165 3.22 -9.69 -10.95
CA ALA A 165 4.57 -9.72 -10.38
C ALA A 165 5.08 -11.13 -10.08
N TYR A 166 4.20 -12.14 -10.00
CA TYR A 166 4.59 -13.49 -9.58
C TYR A 166 5.50 -14.17 -10.60
N SER A 167 6.67 -14.63 -10.14
CA SER A 167 7.58 -15.51 -10.87
C SER A 167 7.42 -16.93 -10.37
N GLN A 168 6.99 -17.84 -11.25
CA GLN A 168 6.91 -19.27 -10.94
C GLN A 168 8.29 -19.91 -10.79
N GLU A 169 9.27 -19.47 -11.59
CA GLU A 169 10.65 -19.97 -11.53
C GLU A 169 11.31 -19.68 -10.18
N ASP A 170 11.05 -18.48 -9.66
CA ASP A 170 11.67 -17.99 -8.43
C ASP A 170 10.82 -18.22 -7.17
N ASN A 171 9.56 -18.62 -7.36
CA ASN A 171 8.52 -18.69 -6.33
C ASN A 171 8.40 -17.42 -5.45
N CYS A 172 8.45 -16.24 -6.07
CA CYS A 172 8.30 -14.97 -5.36
C CYS A 172 7.72 -13.87 -6.26
N LEU A 173 7.43 -12.70 -5.68
CA LEU A 173 6.97 -11.52 -6.41
C LEU A 173 8.19 -10.68 -6.83
N LEU A 174 8.28 -10.33 -8.10
CA LEU A 174 9.40 -9.54 -8.65
C LEU A 174 8.95 -8.16 -9.10
N LEU A 175 9.67 -7.12 -8.68
CA LEU A 175 9.38 -5.74 -9.09
C LEU A 175 9.62 -5.56 -10.59
N SER A 176 10.72 -6.09 -11.13
CA SER A 176 11.00 -6.03 -12.57
C SER A 176 9.89 -6.66 -13.39
N LYS A 177 9.32 -7.77 -12.92
CA LYS A 177 8.22 -8.45 -13.59
C LYS A 177 6.94 -7.62 -13.52
N LEU A 178 6.61 -7.05 -12.35
CA LEU A 178 5.47 -6.14 -12.21
C LEU A 178 5.52 -4.99 -13.23
N LEU A 179 6.70 -4.39 -13.42
CA LEU A 179 6.87 -3.25 -14.32
C LEU A 179 6.86 -3.65 -15.80
N ASN A 180 7.42 -4.81 -16.14
CA ASN A 180 7.61 -5.22 -17.54
C ASN A 180 6.49 -6.12 -18.09
N ASN A 181 5.72 -6.78 -17.24
CA ASN A 181 4.65 -7.68 -17.66
C ASN A 181 3.55 -6.91 -18.43
N PRO A 182 3.23 -7.26 -19.70
CA PRO A 182 2.27 -6.53 -20.52
C PRO A 182 0.84 -6.52 -19.96
N ASN A 183 0.50 -7.45 -19.07
CA ASN A 183 -0.80 -7.48 -18.40
C ASN A 183 -0.86 -6.60 -17.13
N SER A 184 0.27 -6.04 -16.71
CA SER A 184 0.35 -5.11 -15.57
C SER A 184 -0.17 -3.74 -15.97
N ILE A 185 -0.96 -3.13 -15.10
CA ILE A 185 -1.49 -1.77 -15.30
C ILE A 185 -0.52 -0.67 -14.83
N TYR A 186 0.58 -1.03 -14.15
CA TYR A 186 1.51 -0.06 -13.56
C TYR A 186 2.59 0.34 -14.56
N LYS A 187 2.16 0.90 -15.69
CA LYS A 187 3.05 1.34 -16.76
C LYS A 187 3.30 2.83 -16.67
N GLU A 188 4.50 3.22 -17.12
CA GLU A 188 4.83 4.64 -17.30
C GLU A 188 3.89 5.30 -18.32
N SER A 189 3.47 4.57 -19.35
CA SER A 189 2.47 5.03 -20.32
C SER A 189 1.10 5.33 -19.71
N ASP A 190 0.78 4.70 -18.57
CA ASP A 190 -0.48 4.90 -17.84
C ASP A 190 -0.32 5.89 -16.67
N GLY A 191 0.82 6.59 -16.61
CA GLY A 191 1.13 7.64 -15.64
C GLY A 191 1.76 7.15 -14.34
N TYR A 192 2.09 5.86 -14.21
CA TYR A 192 2.78 5.35 -13.03
C TYR A 192 4.28 5.62 -13.08
N LYS A 193 4.86 6.09 -11.97
CA LYS A 193 6.31 6.30 -11.87
C LYS A 193 6.88 5.54 -10.69
N LEU A 194 8.02 4.90 -10.94
CA LEU A 194 8.82 4.25 -9.91
C LEU A 194 9.86 5.23 -9.37
N ILE A 195 9.82 5.53 -8.07
CA ILE A 195 10.81 6.38 -7.41
C ILE A 195 11.48 5.58 -6.30
N ARG A 196 12.82 5.64 -6.24
CA ARG A 196 13.62 4.97 -5.21
C ARG A 196 13.93 5.91 -4.04
N TYR A 197 13.91 5.34 -2.84
CA TYR A 197 14.27 5.98 -1.59
C TYR A 197 15.35 5.16 -0.89
N ASN A 198 16.23 5.86 -0.17
CA ASN A 198 17.38 5.24 0.50
C ASN A 198 17.02 4.61 1.84
N SER A 199 15.93 5.05 2.48
CA SER A 199 15.44 4.56 3.77
C SER A 199 13.99 5.03 4.02
N ALA A 200 13.34 4.51 5.06
CA ALA A 200 12.03 4.99 5.49
C ALA A 200 12.07 6.48 5.88
N GLN A 201 13.18 6.92 6.50
CA GLN A 201 13.40 8.34 6.82
C GLN A 201 13.58 9.21 5.56
N ASP A 202 14.25 8.71 4.53
CA ASP A 202 14.40 9.42 3.25
C ASP A 202 13.03 9.60 2.56
N LEU A 203 12.21 8.53 2.54
CA LEU A 203 10.82 8.60 2.12
C LEU A 203 10.06 9.65 2.95
N ALA A 204 10.08 9.54 4.27
CA ALA A 204 9.46 10.48 5.21
C ALA A 204 9.83 11.93 4.94
N THR A 205 11.12 12.20 4.74
CA THR A 205 11.61 13.55 4.53
C THR A 205 11.12 14.13 3.21
N LYS A 206 11.18 13.34 2.14
CA LYS A 206 10.81 13.76 0.77
C LYS A 206 9.30 13.89 0.57
N THR A 207 8.49 13.29 1.44
CA THR A 207 7.03 13.26 1.32
C THR A 207 6.33 13.82 2.55
N SER A 208 7.09 14.43 3.48
CA SER A 208 6.65 14.98 4.77
C SER A 208 5.53 16.02 4.67
N SER A 209 5.46 16.76 3.57
CA SER A 209 4.37 17.72 3.31
C SER A 209 3.08 17.07 2.82
N ILE A 210 3.07 15.74 2.66
CA ILE A 210 1.96 14.97 2.09
C ILE A 210 1.50 13.87 3.09
N TYR A 211 2.31 13.52 4.09
CA TYR A 211 2.16 12.23 4.79
C TYR A 211 2.61 12.27 6.27
N ASN A 212 1.83 11.63 7.18
CA ASN A 212 2.30 11.11 8.48
C ASN A 212 2.82 9.65 8.34
N ILE A 213 4.11 9.41 8.01
CA ILE A 213 4.69 8.08 7.59
C ILE A 213 4.85 7.14 8.79
N ILE A 214 3.87 7.19 9.67
CA ILE A 214 3.90 6.55 10.97
C ILE A 214 3.32 5.13 10.85
N THR A 215 2.64 4.80 9.74
CA THR A 215 1.92 3.52 9.57
C THR A 215 2.38 2.64 8.40
N ILE A 216 3.42 3.02 7.65
CA ILE A 216 3.96 2.16 6.58
C ILE A 216 4.83 1.06 7.19
N GLU A 217 4.53 -0.20 6.83
CA GLU A 217 5.33 -1.33 7.28
C GLU A 217 6.61 -1.44 6.44
N PHE A 218 7.73 -1.46 7.15
CA PHE A 218 9.05 -1.79 6.62
C PHE A 218 9.71 -2.81 7.56
N SER A 219 10.69 -3.57 7.08
CA SER A 219 11.53 -4.40 7.94
C SER A 219 12.44 -3.53 8.82
N GLU A 220 12.97 -4.09 9.90
CA GLU A 220 13.91 -3.38 10.79
C GLU A 220 15.13 -2.82 10.04
N GLU A 221 15.61 -3.54 9.01
CA GLU A 221 16.71 -3.13 8.13
C GLU A 221 16.45 -1.76 7.49
N PHE A 222 15.20 -1.48 7.10
CA PHE A 222 14.82 -0.29 6.33
C PHE A 222 14.10 0.80 7.14
N ARG A 223 13.55 0.46 8.31
CA ARG A 223 12.91 1.43 9.22
C ARG A 223 13.86 2.54 9.65
N GLY A 224 15.17 2.27 9.70
CA GLY A 224 16.17 3.31 9.96
C GLY A 224 15.98 4.05 11.30
N TYR A 225 15.22 3.48 12.24
CA TYR A 225 15.34 3.88 13.63
C TYR A 225 16.75 3.46 14.03
N THR A 226 17.67 4.41 14.06
CA THR A 226 18.65 4.38 15.14
C THR A 226 17.80 4.19 16.39
N GLU A 227 17.89 3.02 17.01
CA GLU A 227 17.58 2.91 18.42
C GLU A 227 18.21 4.16 19.05
N ARG A 228 17.39 5.07 19.56
CA ARG A 228 17.83 5.70 20.80
C ARG A 228 17.99 4.49 21.72
N LYS A 229 19.22 3.98 21.80
CA LYS A 229 19.72 3.44 23.05
C LYS A 229 19.35 4.51 24.05
N VAL A 230 18.25 4.29 24.76
CA VAL A 230 18.14 4.76 26.11
C VAL A 230 19.30 4.06 26.79
N ILE A 231 20.47 4.70 26.76
CA ILE A 231 21.46 4.48 27.79
C ILE A 231 20.64 4.86 29.02
N SER A 232 20.19 3.86 29.76
CA SER A 232 19.70 4.08 31.10
C SER A 232 20.81 4.86 31.79
N GLU A 233 20.62 6.15 32.00
CA GLU A 233 21.38 6.91 32.97
C GLU A 233 21.00 6.35 34.35
N GLY A 234 21.54 5.18 34.64
CA GLY A 234 21.62 4.61 35.96
C GLY A 234 22.96 5.04 36.54
N ALA A 235 22.97 6.14 37.28
CA ALA A 235 23.70 6.30 38.54
C ALA A 235 23.55 7.75 39.00
N PHE A 236 22.55 8.00 39.83
CA PHE A 236 22.74 8.95 40.92
C PHE A 236 23.27 8.13 42.10
N GLU A 237 24.55 8.33 42.43
CA GLU A 237 25.01 8.33 43.84
C GLU A 237 24.99 9.77 44.34
#